data_AF-A0A7K3L0I8-F1
#
_entry.id   AF-A0A7K3L0I8-F1
#
_cell.length_a   1.000
_cell.length_b   1.000
_cell.length_c   1.000
_cell.angle_alpha   90.00
_cell.angle_beta   90.00
_cell.angle_gamma   90.00
#
_symmetry.space_group_name_H-M   'P 1'
#
loop_
_entity.id
_entity.type
_entity.pdbx_description
1 polymer ?
#
loop_
_entity_poly.entity_id
_entity_poly.type
_entity_poly.pdbx_seq_one_letter_code
_entity_poly.pdbx_strand_id
1 'polypeptide(L)' 'MRNEKLYRKAIEIASDAERRFLEAHEKNRGVAPDIRERHRETFVQPAATEACAQQSLIAELFGVSEEKVHEDITRLLADR' A
#
# COMPACT_ATOMS: atom_id res chain seq x y z
N MET A 1 21.50 8.83 -8.11
CA MET A 1 21.30 10.29 -8.38
C MET A 1 20.30 10.91 -7.39
N ARG A 2 20.11 12.23 -7.31
CA ARG A 2 19.20 12.88 -6.33
C ARG A 2 17.74 12.38 -6.44
N ASN A 3 17.24 12.17 -7.67
CA ASN A 3 15.87 11.67 -7.91
C ASN A 3 15.67 10.22 -7.44
N GLU A 4 16.69 9.38 -7.57
CA GLU A 4 16.64 7.97 -7.16
C GLU A 4 16.57 7.81 -5.63
N LYS A 5 17.25 8.69 -4.89
CA LYS A 5 17.15 8.73 -3.42
C LYS A 5 15.76 9.18 -2.96
N LEU A 6 15.18 10.17 -3.65
CA LEU A 6 13.82 10.64 -3.38
C LEU A 6 12.77 9.58 -3.71
N TYR A 7 12.93 8.87 -4.83
CA TYR A 7 12.07 7.76 -5.21
C TYR A 7 12.09 6.66 -4.14
N ARG A 8 13.28 6.20 -3.71
CA ARG A 8 13.39 5.20 -2.65
C ARG A 8 12.70 5.63 -1.35
N LYS A 9 12.87 6.89 -0.96
CA LYS A 9 12.19 7.43 0.23
C LYS A 9 10.67 7.49 0.06
N ALA A 10 10.18 7.78 -1.13
CA ALA A 10 8.75 7.73 -1.43
C ALA A 10 8.21 6.29 -1.34
N ILE A 11 8.94 5.31 -1.88
CA ILE A 11 8.61 3.88 -1.75
C ILE A 11 8.58 3.45 -0.27
N GLU A 12 9.56 3.87 0.54
CA GLU A 12 9.56 3.61 1.98
C GLU A 12 8.31 4.15 2.68
N ILE A 13 7.91 5.39 2.38
CA ILE A 13 6.71 6.01 2.95
C ILE A 13 5.44 5.28 2.50
N ALA A 14 5.31 4.97 1.20
CA ALA A 14 4.15 4.26 0.67
C ALA A 14 4.04 2.82 1.19
N SER A 15 5.16 2.19 1.53
CA SER A 15 5.16 0.83 2.09
C SER A 15 4.41 0.72 3.42
N ASP A 16 4.32 1.80 4.20
CA ASP A 16 3.55 1.81 5.44
C ASP A 16 2.03 1.83 5.18
N ALA A 17 1.57 2.43 4.07
CA ALA A 17 0.17 2.38 3.65
C ALA A 17 -0.20 0.98 3.13
N GLU A 18 0.66 0.40 2.28
CA GLU A 18 0.49 -0.97 1.77
C GLU A 18 0.44 -1.99 2.92
N ARG A 19 1.35 -1.87 3.89
CA ARG A 19 1.36 -2.73 5.08
C ARG A 19 0.05 -2.63 5.86
N ARG A 20 -0.44 -1.42 6.11
CA ARG A 20 -1.73 -1.23 6.82
C ARG A 20 -2.88 -1.87 6.07
N PHE A 21 -2.90 -1.78 4.74
CA PHE A 21 -3.87 -2.49 3.92
C PHE A 21 -3.75 -4.02 4.10
N LEU A 22 -2.56 -4.59 3.95
CA LEU A 22 -2.34 -6.04 4.10
C LEU A 22 -2.74 -6.55 5.49
N GLU A 23 -2.38 -5.82 6.55
CA GLU A 23 -2.78 -6.14 7.92
C GLU A 23 -4.30 -6.09 8.11
N ALA A 24 -4.97 -5.05 7.59
CA ALA A 24 -6.42 -4.94 7.68
C ALA A 24 -7.12 -6.04 6.89
N HIS A 25 -6.60 -6.36 5.70
CA HIS A 25 -7.12 -7.42 4.84
C HIS A 25 -7.00 -8.79 5.49
N GLU A 26 -5.83 -9.10 6.08
CA GLU A 26 -5.62 -10.36 6.78
C GLU A 26 -6.49 -10.46 8.04
N LYS A 27 -6.58 -9.38 8.84
CA LYS A 27 -7.49 -9.33 9.99
C LYS A 27 -8.93 -9.59 9.57
N ASN A 28 -9.38 -9.03 8.45
CA ASN A 28 -10.75 -9.24 7.96
C ASN A 28 -11.09 -10.71 7.69
N ARG A 29 -10.11 -11.53 7.29
CA ARG A 29 -10.30 -12.99 7.11
C ARG A 29 -10.61 -13.70 8.43
N GLY A 30 -10.00 -13.24 9.53
CA GLY A 30 -10.24 -13.73 10.88
C GLY A 30 -11.47 -13.15 11.57
N VAL A 31 -12.12 -12.13 10.98
CA VAL A 31 -13.34 -11.53 11.52
C VAL A 31 -14.54 -12.46 11.29
N ALA A 32 -15.40 -12.55 12.31
CA ALA A 32 -16.62 -13.35 12.29
C ALA A 32 -17.53 -12.94 11.11
N PRO A 33 -18.23 -13.88 10.46
CA PRO A 33 -18.97 -13.62 9.22
C PRO A 33 -20.00 -12.49 9.32
N ASP A 34 -20.64 -12.34 10.48
CA ASP A 34 -21.68 -11.34 10.78
C ASP A 34 -21.17 -9.90 10.83
N ILE A 35 -19.88 -9.71 11.15
CA ILE A 35 -19.25 -8.37 11.23
C ILE A 35 -18.15 -8.14 10.18
N ARG A 36 -17.86 -9.16 9.35
CA ARG A 36 -16.79 -9.10 8.34
C ARG A 36 -17.00 -7.99 7.31
N GLU A 37 -18.23 -7.84 6.82
CA GLU A 37 -18.55 -6.80 5.84
C GLU A 37 -18.31 -5.40 6.42
N ARG A 38 -18.82 -5.16 7.63
CA ARG A 38 -18.60 -3.90 8.35
C ARG A 38 -17.11 -3.61 8.56
N HIS A 39 -16.31 -4.61 8.93
CA HIS A 39 -14.87 -4.45 9.05
C HIS A 39 -14.21 -4.14 7.69
N ARG A 40 -14.68 -4.74 6.59
CA ARG A 40 -14.18 -4.46 5.24
C ARG A 40 -14.40 -2.99 4.88
N GLU A 41 -15.62 -2.51 5.04
CA GLU A 41 -16.01 -1.12 4.73
C GLU A 41 -15.30 -0.10 5.62
N THR A 42 -15.10 -0.42 6.90
CA THR A 42 -14.56 0.54 7.88
C THR A 42 -13.03 0.59 7.89
N PHE A 43 -12.34 -0.52 7.55
CA PHE A 43 -10.89 -0.63 7.70
C PHE A 43 -10.16 -1.03 6.42
N VAL A 44 -10.66 -2.06 5.71
CA VAL A 44 -9.95 -2.61 4.53
C VAL A 44 -10.05 -1.67 3.33
N GLN A 45 -11.26 -1.22 2.98
CA GLN A 45 -11.48 -0.34 1.83
C GLN A 45 -10.76 1.01 1.97
N PRO A 46 -10.82 1.71 3.13
CA PRO A 46 -10.05 2.94 3.33
C PRO A 46 -8.55 2.73 3.21
N ALA A 47 -8.01 1.66 3.81
CA ALA A 47 -6.58 1.35 3.73
C ALA A 47 -6.14 1.01 2.29
N ALA A 48 -6.97 0.26 1.55
CA ALA A 48 -6.73 -0.02 0.13
C ALA A 48 -6.71 1.26 -0.71
N THR A 49 -7.68 2.16 -0.48
CA THR A 49 -7.78 3.45 -1.18
C THR A 49 -6.55 4.30 -0.92
N GLU A 50 -6.09 4.37 0.33
CA GLU A 50 -4.88 5.10 0.70
C GLU A 50 -3.64 4.50 0.01
N ALA A 51 -3.47 3.18 0.04
CA ALA A 51 -2.34 2.50 -0.59
C ALA A 51 -2.31 2.75 -2.11
N CYS A 52 -3.45 2.60 -2.80
CA CYS A 52 -3.55 2.88 -4.23
C CYS A 52 -3.24 4.34 -4.55
N ALA A 53 -3.80 5.30 -3.80
CA ALA A 53 -3.56 6.72 -4.02
C ALA A 53 -2.07 7.11 -3.87
N GLN A 54 -1.37 6.51 -2.90
CA GLN A 54 0.07 6.71 -2.73
C GLN A 54 0.86 6.16 -3.93
N GLN A 55 0.49 4.98 -4.42
CA GLN A 55 1.16 4.37 -5.59
C GLN A 55 0.97 5.21 -6.85
N SER A 56 -0.26 5.64 -7.14
CA SER A 56 -0.56 6.53 -8.28
C SER A 56 0.19 7.86 -8.19
N LEU A 57 0.23 8.48 -7.01
CA LEU A 57 0.95 9.74 -6.81
C LEU A 57 2.46 9.59 -7.07
N ILE A 58 3.07 8.50 -6.61
CA ILE A 58 4.49 8.23 -6.85
C ILE A 58 4.75 7.97 -8.33
N ALA A 59 3.90 7.19 -9.00
CA ALA A 59 4.01 6.92 -10.42
C ALA A 59 4.01 8.23 -11.23
N GLU A 60 3.08 9.14 -10.93
CA GLU A 60 2.98 10.46 -11.54
C GLU A 60 4.22 11.33 -11.26
N LEU A 61 4.62 11.47 -9.98
CA LEU A 61 5.73 12.34 -9.57
C LEU A 61 7.09 11.92 -10.15
N PHE A 62 7.30 10.62 -10.40
CA PHE A 62 8.58 10.08 -10.85
C PHE A 62 8.56 9.60 -12.30
N GLY A 63 7.43 9.68 -13.00
CA GLY A 63 7.29 9.29 -14.41
C GLY A 63 7.53 7.79 -14.64
N VAL A 64 7.04 6.95 -13.72
CA VAL A 64 7.11 5.48 -13.79
C VAL A 64 5.71 4.87 -13.80
N SER A 65 5.58 3.59 -14.10
CA SER A 65 4.29 2.90 -14.01
C SER A 65 3.88 2.62 -12.56
N GLU A 66 2.58 2.58 -12.29
CA GLU A 66 2.05 2.12 -11.00
C GLU A 66 2.49 0.68 -10.68
N GLU A 67 2.55 -0.19 -11.70
CA GLU A 67 3.06 -1.56 -11.56
C GLU A 67 4.50 -1.59 -11.03
N LYS A 68 5.38 -0.73 -11.56
CA LYS A 68 6.75 -0.63 -11.05
C LYS A 68 6.79 -0.17 -9.59
N VAL A 69 5.95 0.81 -9.23
CA VAL A 69 5.85 1.31 -7.85
C VAL A 69 5.37 0.18 -6.94
N HIS A 70 4.34 -0.55 -7.35
CA HIS A 70 3.81 -1.70 -6.64
C HIS A 70 4.89 -2.76 -6.40
N GLU A 71 5.60 -3.18 -7.46
CA GLU A 71 6.70 -4.16 -7.34
C GLU A 71 7.81 -3.71 -6.39
N ASP A 72 8.20 -2.44 -6.44
CA ASP A 72 9.26 -1.90 -5.58
C ASP A 72 8.80 -1.85 -4.10
N ILE A 73 7.53 -1.52 -3.85
CA ILE A 73 6.93 -1.60 -2.50
C ILE A 73 6.87 -3.05 -2.01
N THR A 74 6.36 -3.97 -2.84
CA THR A 74 6.25 -5.39 -2.49
C THR A 74 7.62 -5.99 -2.17
N ARG A 75 8.65 -5.66 -2.97
CA ARG A 75 10.03 -6.10 -2.72
C ARG A 75 10.54 -5.58 -1.37
N LEU A 76 10.34 -4.29 -1.09
CA LEU A 76 10.73 -3.69 0.19
C LEU A 76 10.04 -4.35 1.39
N LEU A 77 8.77 -4.76 1.25
CA LEU A 77 8.04 -5.44 2.31
C LEU A 77 8.49 -6.89 2.51
N ALA A 78 8.94 -7.58 1.45
CA ALA A 78 9.47 -8.94 1.54
C ALA A 78 10.87 -9.00 2.20
N ASP A 79 11.64 -7.92 2.10
CA ASP A 79 13.00 -7.81 2.66
C ASP A 79 13.02 -7.43 4.16
N ARG A 80 11.85 -7.26 4.81
CA ARG A 80 11.69 -6.87 6.23
C ARG A 80 11.17 -8.02 7.08
#